data_AF-A0A2V8N4B9-F1
#
_entry.id   AF-A0A2V8N4B9-F1
#
_cell.length_a   1.000
_cell.length_b   1.000
_cell.length_c   1.000
_cell.angle_alpha   90.00
_cell.angle_beta   90.00
_cell.angle_gamma   90.00
#
_symmetry.space_group_name_H-M   'P 1'
#
loop_
_entity.id
_entity.type
_entity.pdbx_description
1 polymer ?
#
loop_
_entity_poly.entity_id
_entity_poly.type
_entity_poly.pdbx_seq_one_letter_code
_entity_poly.pdbx_strand_id
1 'polypeptide(L)'
;MRRTFHRSTNTIARVSIFGFLFFLAGLAWVMITVGRSSYVTEAGIARRQPVPFSHKHHVADDGIDCRYCHTTVENSSFAGMPSTQICMNCHSQIWADSPMLEPVRASYRTGEPLHWTRVHMQWQTPANQDEMGRELVRSYKIKDARSLMSCSTCHR
;
A
#
# COMPACT_ATOMS: atom_id res chain seq x y z
N MET A 1 -68.18 5.41 -3.88
CA MET A 1 -66.74 5.09 -3.87
C MET A 1 -66.39 4.35 -2.58
N ARG A 2 -66.02 3.06 -2.67
CA ARG A 2 -65.67 2.24 -1.50
C ARG A 2 -64.23 2.61 -1.10
N ARG A 3 -64.03 3.06 0.13
CA ARG A 3 -62.70 3.40 0.65
C ARG A 3 -61.92 2.08 0.83
N THR A 4 -60.95 1.83 -0.04
CA THR A 4 -60.27 0.53 -0.15
C THR A 4 -59.29 0.24 0.98
N PHE A 5 -58.85 1.24 1.75
CA PHE A 5 -57.92 1.06 2.88
C PHE A 5 -58.37 1.81 4.14
N HIS A 6 -58.17 1.17 5.29
CA HIS A 6 -58.47 1.73 6.61
C HIS A 6 -57.44 2.81 6.99
N ARG A 7 -57.83 3.82 7.80
CA ARG A 7 -56.92 4.93 8.18
C ARG A 7 -55.62 4.45 8.87
N SER A 8 -55.67 3.30 9.55
CA SER A 8 -54.49 2.69 10.19
C SER A 8 -53.45 2.18 9.18
N THR A 9 -53.84 1.88 7.95
CA THR A 9 -52.90 1.42 6.90
C THR A 9 -51.86 2.49 6.57
N ASN A 10 -52.19 3.78 6.67
CA ASN A 10 -51.22 4.86 6.50
C ASN A 10 -50.17 4.89 7.60
N THR A 11 -50.57 4.63 8.86
CA THR A 11 -49.63 4.57 9.99
C THR A 11 -48.72 3.34 9.86
N ILE A 12 -49.29 2.18 9.52
CA ILE A 12 -48.54 0.94 9.31
C ILE A 12 -47.52 1.12 8.18
N ALA A 13 -47.93 1.68 7.04
CA ALA A 13 -47.04 1.91 5.90
C ALA A 13 -45.90 2.89 6.25
N ARG A 14 -46.18 3.96 7.00
CA ARG A 14 -45.13 4.90 7.43
C ARG A 14 -44.14 4.22 8.38
N VAL A 15 -44.64 3.51 9.40
CA VAL A 15 -43.79 2.83 10.38
C VAL A 15 -42.94 1.74 9.72
N SER A 16 -43.50 0.98 8.77
CA SER A 16 -42.74 -0.05 8.07
C SER A 16 -41.66 0.54 7.16
N ILE A 17 -41.96 1.62 6.42
CA ILE A 17 -40.98 2.30 5.57
C ILE A 17 -39.84 2.89 6.41
N PHE A 18 -40.15 3.69 7.43
CA PHE A 18 -39.12 4.30 8.27
C PHE A 18 -38.34 3.23 9.05
N GLY A 19 -39.01 2.22 9.60
CA GLY A 19 -38.36 1.11 10.29
C GLY A 19 -37.38 0.37 9.39
N PHE A 20 -37.76 0.10 8.15
CA PHE A 20 -36.88 -0.54 7.17
C PHE A 20 -35.67 0.34 6.81
N LEU A 21 -35.87 1.65 6.60
CA LEU A 21 -34.77 2.58 6.32
C LEU A 21 -33.79 2.66 7.50
N PHE A 22 -34.28 2.76 8.73
CA PHE A 22 -33.42 2.76 9.93
C PHE A 22 -32.67 1.45 10.10
N PHE A 23 -33.32 0.32 9.79
CA PHE A 23 -32.66 -0.99 9.81
C PHE A 23 -31.51 -1.07 8.80
N LEU A 24 -31.74 -0.66 7.54
CA LEU A 24 -30.70 -0.64 6.51
C LEU A 24 -29.55 0.31 6.88
N ALA A 25 -29.87 1.51 7.40
CA ALA A 25 -28.87 2.46 7.86
C ALA A 25 -28.05 1.89 9.03
N GLY A 26 -28.70 1.25 10.00
CA GLY A 26 -28.02 0.57 11.11
C GLY A 26 -27.13 -0.57 10.64
N LEU A 27 -27.60 -1.39 9.71
CA LEU A 27 -26.80 -2.47 9.13
C LEU A 27 -25.58 -1.92 8.37
N ALA A 28 -25.76 -0.89 7.55
CA ALA A 28 -24.67 -0.23 6.83
C ALA A 28 -23.64 0.37 7.79
N TRP A 29 -24.10 1.02 8.87
CA TRP A 29 -23.23 1.55 9.91
C TRP A 29 -22.39 0.45 10.57
N VAL A 30 -23.02 -0.66 10.97
CA VAL A 30 -22.31 -1.80 11.57
C VAL A 30 -21.29 -2.38 10.60
N MET A 31 -21.66 -2.58 9.33
CA MET A 31 -20.72 -3.07 8.32
C MET A 31 -19.52 -2.14 8.10
N ILE A 32 -19.75 -0.82 8.02
CA ILE A 32 -18.66 0.15 7.84
C ILE A 32 -17.75 0.19 9.06
N THR A 33 -18.32 0.21 10.27
CA THR A 33 -17.52 0.27 11.51
C THR A 33 -16.70 -0.99 11.72
N VAL A 34 -17.28 -2.18 11.50
CA VAL A 34 -16.55 -3.44 11.57
C VAL A 34 -15.50 -3.52 10.46
N GLY A 35 -15.85 -3.18 9.22
CA GLY A 35 -14.93 -3.22 8.07
C GLY A 35 -13.73 -2.28 8.21
N ARG A 36 -13.89 -1.16 8.93
CA ARG A 36 -12.80 -0.20 9.22
C ARG A 36 -12.08 -0.45 10.55
N SER A 37 -12.45 -1.51 11.28
CA SER A 37 -11.81 -1.83 12.56
C SER A 37 -10.37 -2.31 12.37
N SER A 38 -9.53 -2.14 13.40
CA SER A 38 -8.15 -2.67 13.41
C SER A 38 -8.11 -4.19 13.29
N TYR A 39 -9.16 -4.88 13.77
CA TYR A 39 -9.30 -6.32 13.65
C TYR A 39 -9.38 -6.77 12.19
N VAL A 40 -10.20 -6.11 11.37
CA VAL A 40 -10.35 -6.45 9.94
C VAL A 40 -9.18 -5.93 9.10
N THR A 41 -8.69 -4.73 9.41
CA THR A 41 -7.58 -4.11 8.65
C THR A 41 -6.20 -4.65 9.04
N GLU A 42 -6.13 -5.48 10.08
CA GLU A 42 -4.88 -6.01 10.66
C GLU A 42 -3.89 -4.90 11.06
N ALA A 43 -4.43 -3.73 11.43
CA ALA A 43 -3.63 -2.59 11.86
C ALA A 43 -2.88 -2.92 13.16
N GLY A 44 -1.57 -2.67 13.16
CA GLY A 44 -0.69 -2.98 14.29
C GLY A 44 -0.08 -4.39 14.26
N ILE A 45 -0.46 -5.24 13.29
CA ILE A 45 0.15 -6.57 13.12
C ILE A 45 1.44 -6.43 12.29
N ALA A 46 2.57 -6.80 12.90
CA ALA A 46 3.86 -6.82 12.22
C ALA A 46 3.91 -7.90 11.14
N ARG A 47 4.20 -7.52 9.90
CA ARG A 47 4.42 -8.46 8.78
C ARG A 47 5.87 -8.85 8.70
N ARG A 48 6.14 -10.11 8.33
CA ARG A 48 7.50 -10.57 8.04
C ARG A 48 8.05 -9.80 6.83
N GLN A 49 9.27 -9.30 6.96
CA GLN A 49 9.99 -8.58 5.92
C GLN A 49 11.19 -9.41 5.46
N PRO A 50 11.69 -9.20 4.23
CA PRO A 50 12.90 -9.88 3.74
C PRO A 50 14.14 -9.53 4.59
N VAL A 51 14.17 -8.31 5.15
CA VAL A 51 15.19 -7.84 6.08
C VAL A 51 14.48 -7.25 7.29
N PRO A 52 14.89 -7.58 8.53
CA PRO A 52 14.30 -7.03 9.76
C PRO A 52 14.69 -5.55 9.93
N PHE A 53 14.06 -4.66 9.17
CA PHE A 53 14.30 -3.22 9.21
C PHE A 53 13.60 -2.57 10.41
N SER A 54 14.34 -1.76 11.17
CA SER A 54 13.82 -1.01 12.31
C SER A 54 13.75 0.48 11.99
N HIS A 55 12.55 1.02 11.76
CA HIS A 55 12.35 2.47 11.63
C HIS A 55 12.77 3.21 12.91
N LYS A 56 12.55 2.62 14.08
CA LYS A 56 12.93 3.21 15.37
C LYS A 56 14.43 3.49 15.41
N HIS A 57 15.25 2.52 15.01
CA HIS A 57 16.69 2.68 15.08
C HIS A 57 17.18 3.82 14.16
N HIS A 58 16.78 3.78 12.90
CA HIS A 58 17.24 4.77 11.92
C HIS A 58 16.67 6.18 12.16
N VAL A 59 15.40 6.29 12.59
CA VAL A 59 14.74 7.59 12.72
C VAL A 59 14.87 8.15 14.13
N ALA A 60 14.57 7.35 15.16
CA ALA A 60 14.52 7.84 16.54
C ALA A 60 15.91 7.86 17.19
N ASP A 61 16.74 6.84 16.94
CA ASP A 61 18.06 6.75 17.57
C ASP A 61 19.11 7.53 16.75
N ASP A 62 19.13 7.36 15.42
CA ASP A 62 20.14 7.97 14.53
C ASP A 62 19.70 9.30 13.90
N GLY A 63 18.42 9.67 14.00
CA GLY A 63 17.90 10.96 13.51
C GLY A 63 17.81 11.09 11.98
N ILE A 64 17.78 9.98 11.24
CA ILE A 64 17.67 10.00 9.78
C ILE A 64 16.28 10.48 9.35
N ASP A 65 16.23 11.51 8.51
CA ASP A 65 14.99 12.06 7.96
C ASP A 65 14.29 11.06 7.03
N CYS A 66 12.96 10.99 7.13
CA CYS A 66 12.13 10.07 6.33
C CYS A 66 12.38 10.18 4.81
N ARG A 67 12.66 11.39 4.31
CA ARG A 67 12.87 11.69 2.89
C ARG A 67 14.18 11.15 2.36
N TYR A 68 15.14 10.85 3.25
CA TYR A 68 16.39 10.24 2.86
C TYR A 68 16.16 8.87 2.19
N CYS A 69 15.24 8.08 2.73
CA CYS A 69 14.86 6.79 2.17
C CYS A 69 13.66 6.90 1.20
N HIS A 70 12.66 7.72 1.53
CA HIS A 70 11.45 7.89 0.73
C HIS A 70 11.51 9.15 -0.14
N THR A 71 12.40 9.12 -1.12
CA THR A 71 12.81 10.31 -1.89
C THR A 71 11.69 10.96 -2.70
N THR A 72 10.62 10.24 -3.01
CA THR A 72 9.50 10.77 -3.80
C THR A 72 8.33 11.26 -2.96
N VAL A 73 8.41 11.20 -1.63
CA VAL A 73 7.29 11.51 -0.73
C VAL A 73 6.76 12.94 -0.88
N GLU A 74 7.59 13.90 -1.25
CA GLU A 74 7.19 15.30 -1.41
C GLU A 74 6.58 15.60 -2.79
N ASN A 75 6.90 14.80 -3.82
CA ASN A 75 6.64 15.14 -5.23
C ASN A 75 5.76 14.12 -5.96
N SER A 76 5.37 13.04 -5.31
CA SER A 76 4.57 11.96 -5.91
C SER A 76 3.43 11.55 -4.97
N SER A 77 2.35 11.03 -5.54
CA SER A 77 1.27 10.39 -4.77
C SER A 77 1.70 9.07 -4.12
N PHE A 78 2.91 8.59 -4.43
CA PHE A 78 3.51 7.40 -3.86
C PHE A 78 4.92 7.72 -3.34
N ALA A 79 5.16 7.41 -2.06
CA ALA A 79 6.43 7.68 -1.39
C ALA A 79 7.62 6.85 -1.89
N GLY A 80 7.38 5.80 -2.67
CA GLY A 80 8.43 4.90 -3.14
C GLY A 80 8.98 4.00 -2.05
N MET A 81 9.65 2.92 -2.45
CA MET A 81 10.54 2.17 -1.56
C MET A 81 11.99 2.55 -1.90
N PRO A 82 12.88 2.64 -0.89
CA PRO A 82 14.29 2.95 -1.14
C PRO A 82 14.93 1.89 -2.01
N SER A 83 15.86 2.32 -2.87
CA SER A 83 16.76 1.38 -3.56
C SER A 83 17.74 0.77 -2.57
N THR A 84 18.26 -0.41 -2.89
CA THR A 84 19.28 -1.09 -2.07
C THR A 84 20.54 -0.25 -1.87
N GLN A 85 20.84 0.66 -2.81
CA GLN A 85 21.98 1.56 -2.72
C GLN A 85 21.88 2.51 -1.51
N ILE A 86 20.68 2.99 -1.15
CA ILE A 86 20.50 3.85 0.04
C ILE A 86 20.96 3.12 1.30
N CYS A 87 20.65 1.84 1.44
CA CYS A 87 21.11 1.02 2.55
C CYS A 87 22.63 0.91 2.58
N MET A 88 23.24 0.67 1.41
CA MET A 88 24.68 0.44 1.28
C MET A 88 25.53 1.71 1.37
N ASN A 89 24.95 2.91 1.26
CA ASN A 89 25.67 4.17 1.51
C ASN A 89 26.32 4.18 2.90
N CYS A 90 25.64 3.60 3.89
CA CYS A 90 26.18 3.46 5.25
C CYS A 90 26.65 2.03 5.51
N HIS A 91 25.84 1.02 5.19
CA HIS A 91 26.12 -0.37 5.56
C HIS A 91 27.27 -1.04 4.78
N SER A 92 27.88 -0.35 3.82
CA SER A 92 29.19 -0.73 3.28
C SER A 92 30.33 -0.53 4.29
N GLN A 93 30.12 0.31 5.30
CA GLN A 93 31.13 0.68 6.31
C GLN A 93 30.70 0.30 7.72
N ILE A 94 29.39 0.39 8.04
CA ILE A 94 28.85 0.07 9.36
C ILE A 94 28.10 -1.26 9.35
N TRP A 95 28.39 -2.12 10.32
CA TRP A 95 27.78 -3.44 10.43
C TRP A 95 27.89 -4.27 9.15
N ALA A 96 28.93 -4.02 8.35
CA ALA A 96 29.07 -4.52 6.98
C ALA A 96 29.07 -6.04 6.89
N ASP A 97 29.47 -6.74 7.95
CA ASP A 97 29.52 -8.21 8.02
C ASP A 97 28.35 -8.82 8.82
N SER A 98 27.38 -8.01 9.25
CA SER A 98 26.23 -8.52 10.00
C SER A 98 25.47 -9.57 9.18
N PRO A 99 25.18 -10.76 9.75
CA PRO A 99 24.43 -11.80 9.04
C PRO A 99 23.04 -11.33 8.59
N MET A 100 22.41 -10.44 9.36
CA MET A 100 21.09 -9.89 9.06
C MET A 100 21.05 -9.04 7.78
N LEU A 101 22.19 -8.48 7.37
CA LEU A 101 22.30 -7.65 6.17
C LEU A 101 22.63 -8.45 4.90
N GLU A 102 22.78 -9.78 5.00
CA GLU A 102 23.08 -10.60 3.82
C GLU A 102 22.07 -10.41 2.68
N PRO A 103 20.75 -10.32 2.89
CA PRO A 103 19.82 -10.07 1.79
C PRO A 103 20.06 -8.71 1.12
N VAL A 104 20.43 -7.67 1.89
CA VAL A 104 20.77 -6.34 1.37
C VAL A 104 22.04 -6.42 0.52
N ARG A 105 23.09 -7.09 1.01
CA ARG A 105 24.35 -7.28 0.26
C ARG A 105 24.14 -8.12 -0.99
N ALA A 106 23.33 -9.18 -0.91
CA ALA A 106 22.97 -9.99 -2.06
C ALA A 106 22.27 -9.14 -3.13
N SER A 107 21.24 -8.38 -2.73
CA SER A 107 20.52 -7.44 -3.60
C SER A 107 21.46 -6.40 -4.24
N TYR A 108 22.43 -5.88 -3.48
CA TYR A 108 23.40 -4.93 -4.00
C TYR A 108 24.36 -5.56 -5.02
N ARG A 109 24.80 -6.80 -4.80
CA ARG A 109 25.70 -7.53 -5.70
C ARG A 109 25.02 -7.97 -6.99
N THR A 110 23.78 -8.45 -6.91
CA THR A 110 23.03 -8.97 -8.06
C THR A 110 22.29 -7.88 -8.83
N GLY A 111 22.06 -6.73 -8.21
CA GLY A 111 21.18 -5.67 -8.74
C GLY A 111 19.70 -6.02 -8.66
N GLU A 112 19.33 -7.18 -8.10
CA GLU A 112 17.93 -7.56 -7.89
C GLU A 112 17.38 -6.82 -6.67
N PRO A 113 16.29 -6.03 -6.79
CA PRO A 113 15.73 -5.28 -5.66
C PRO A 113 15.19 -6.18 -4.54
N LEU A 114 15.20 -5.66 -3.31
CA LEU A 114 14.54 -6.31 -2.18
C LEU A 114 13.01 -6.34 -2.37
N HIS A 115 12.43 -7.53 -2.28
CA HIS A 115 10.99 -7.75 -2.37
C HIS A 115 10.30 -7.48 -1.03
N TRP A 116 10.08 -6.21 -0.72
CA TRP A 116 9.44 -5.79 0.52
C TRP A 116 7.96 -6.21 0.61
N THR A 117 7.55 -6.66 1.81
CA THR A 117 6.13 -6.92 2.08
C THR A 117 5.45 -5.62 2.49
N ARG A 118 4.56 -5.10 1.65
CA ARG A 118 3.85 -3.85 1.92
C ARG A 118 2.91 -4.00 3.12
N VAL A 119 3.01 -3.09 4.09
CA VAL A 119 2.16 -3.09 5.30
C VAL A 119 0.91 -2.22 5.17
N HIS A 120 0.95 -1.16 4.36
CA HIS A 120 -0.20 -0.32 4.04
C HIS A 120 -0.68 -0.63 2.62
N MET A 121 -1.64 -1.55 2.50
CA MET A 121 -2.33 -1.83 1.24
C MET A 121 -3.60 -0.97 1.17
N GLN A 122 -3.49 0.23 0.60
CA GLN A 122 -4.67 0.84 -0.01
C GLN A 122 -4.93 0.26 -1.42
N TRP A 123 -3.88 -0.26 -2.06
CA TRP A 123 -3.97 -0.97 -3.33
C TRP A 123 -3.41 -2.39 -3.17
N GLN A 124 -4.28 -3.39 -3.28
CA GLN A 124 -3.90 -4.79 -3.29
C GLN A 124 -3.33 -5.10 -4.68
N THR A 125 -2.08 -5.56 -4.71
CA THR A 125 -1.48 -6.04 -5.95
C THR A 125 -2.27 -7.25 -6.43
N PRO A 126 -2.89 -7.21 -7.62
CA PRO A 126 -3.64 -8.35 -8.13
C PRO A 126 -2.73 -9.56 -8.34
N ALA A 127 -3.29 -10.77 -8.23
CA ALA A 127 -2.52 -12.02 -8.31
C ALA A 127 -1.73 -12.19 -9.62
N ASN A 128 -2.16 -11.50 -10.68
CA ASN A 128 -1.55 -11.49 -12.00
C ASN A 128 -0.79 -10.17 -12.29
N GLN A 129 -0.24 -9.52 -11.26
CA GLN A 129 0.47 -8.24 -11.40
C GLN A 129 1.50 -8.22 -12.53
N ASP A 130 2.30 -9.29 -12.68
CA ASP A 130 3.35 -9.34 -13.69
C ASP A 130 2.80 -9.42 -15.12
N GLU A 131 1.67 -10.11 -15.30
CA GLU A 131 0.97 -10.19 -16.58
C GLU A 131 0.36 -8.84 -16.94
N MET A 132 -0.36 -8.23 -16.00
CA MET A 132 -0.92 -6.89 -16.17
C MET A 132 0.17 -5.86 -16.44
N GLY A 133 1.30 -5.93 -15.74
CA GLY A 133 2.44 -5.06 -15.94
C GLY A 133 3.01 -5.16 -17.36
N ARG A 134 3.21 -6.40 -17.86
CA ARG A 134 3.66 -6.63 -19.24
C ARG A 134 2.67 -6.13 -20.27
N GLU A 135 1.37 -6.32 -20.03
CA GLU A 135 0.32 -5.82 -20.92
C GLU A 135 0.28 -4.28 -20.97
N LEU A 136 0.39 -3.62 -19.81
CA LEU A 136 0.47 -2.15 -19.74
C LEU A 136 1.70 -1.62 -20.47
N VAL A 137 2.87 -2.21 -20.27
CA VAL A 137 4.09 -1.85 -21.01
C VAL A 137 3.87 -1.94 -22.52
N ARG A 138 3.19 -2.99 -22.98
CA ARG A 138 2.85 -3.20 -24.40
C ARG A 138 1.82 -2.19 -24.91
N SER A 139 0.73 -1.98 -24.19
CA SER A 139 -0.40 -1.13 -24.63
C SER A 139 -0.03 0.35 -24.64
N TYR A 140 0.75 0.80 -23.66
CA TYR A 140 1.28 2.15 -23.58
C TYR A 140 2.53 2.35 -24.46
N LYS A 141 2.99 1.31 -25.16
CA LYS A 141 4.18 1.33 -26.04
C LYS A 141 5.40 1.90 -25.30
N ILE A 142 5.55 1.51 -24.03
CA ILE A 142 6.68 1.93 -23.21
C ILE A 142 7.94 1.36 -23.85
N LYS A 143 8.92 2.23 -24.10
CA LYS A 143 10.18 1.84 -24.72
C LYS A 143 10.91 0.84 -23.82
N ASP A 144 11.76 0.01 -24.42
CA ASP A 144 12.54 -0.96 -23.66
C ASP A 144 13.51 -0.26 -22.70
N ALA A 145 13.95 -1.01 -21.68
CA ALA A 145 14.83 -0.49 -20.63
C ALA A 145 16.10 0.15 -21.21
N ARG A 146 16.73 -0.43 -22.24
CA ARG A 146 17.96 0.12 -22.83
C ARG A 146 17.70 1.45 -23.53
N SER A 147 16.56 1.60 -24.21
CA SER A 147 16.18 2.88 -24.80
C SER A 147 15.87 3.94 -23.74
N LEU A 148 15.13 3.59 -22.68
CA LEU A 148 14.79 4.50 -21.58
C LEU A 148 16.00 4.92 -20.74
N MET A 149 17.02 4.07 -20.66
CA MET A 149 18.26 4.29 -19.90
C MET A 149 19.41 4.80 -20.77
N SER A 150 19.13 5.25 -22.00
CA SER A 150 20.16 5.78 -22.88
C SER A 150 20.62 7.17 -22.45
N CYS A 151 21.93 7.44 -22.57
CA CYS A 151 22.49 8.74 -22.20
C CYS A 151 21.79 9.89 -22.92
N SER A 152 21.37 9.71 -24.18
CA SER A 152 20.63 10.71 -24.96
C SER A 152 19.19 10.95 -24.51
N THR A 153 18.63 10.06 -23.69
CA THR A 153 17.29 10.24 -23.09
C THR A 153 17.34 11.15 -21.87
N CYS A 154 18.41 11.09 -21.07
CA CYS A 154 18.55 11.88 -19.84
C CYS A 154 19.49 13.10 -20.00
N HIS A 155 20.53 13.00 -20.84
CA HIS A 155 21.50 14.04 -21.11
C HIS A 155 21.35 14.50 -22.57
N ARG A 156 20.67 15.64 -22.75
CA ARG A 156 20.68 16.42 -23.99
C ARG A 156 21.77 17.47 -23.94
#